data_AF-W4RMA9-F1
#
_entry.id   AF-W4RMA9-F1
#
_cell.length_a   1.000
_cell.length_b   1.000
_cell.length_c   1.000
_cell.angle_alpha   90.00
_cell.angle_beta   90.00
_cell.angle_gamma   90.00
#
_symmetry.space_group_name_H-M   'P 1'
#
loop_
_entity.id
_entity.type
_entity.pdbx_description
1 polymer ?
#
loop_
_entity_poly.entity_id
_entity_poly.type
_entity_poly.pdbx_seq_one_letter_code
_entity_poly.pdbx_strand_id
1 'polypeptide(L)'
;MNTKLLHIPADIIETIVENAFEWLVVVDREGRIIYINHNYCEFLEVNREETIGRHVTEVIENTRMHIVAQTGKEELADLQFIKGNYMIANRVPIIKNGEVIAAFGTVFFRDTQEWMKMDSHVKSLLTRMQPYIQKIDSGVKYTLDDILGESQQIIS
;
A
#
# COMPACT_ATOMS: atom_id res chain seq x y z
N MET A 1 11.70 -21.04 22.73
CA MET A 1 11.52 -19.67 22.22
C MET A 1 11.00 -18.81 23.36
N ASN A 2 11.66 -17.68 23.64
CA ASN A 2 11.36 -16.82 24.78
C ASN A 2 10.22 -15.87 24.39
N THR A 3 8.97 -16.32 24.53
CA THR A 3 7.79 -15.56 24.07
C THR A 3 7.42 -14.51 25.11
N LYS A 4 8.07 -13.35 25.05
CA LYS A 4 7.74 -12.20 25.91
C LYS A 4 6.27 -11.76 25.81
N LEU A 5 5.62 -12.03 24.68
CA LEU A 5 4.20 -11.77 24.46
C LEU A 5 3.25 -12.69 25.25
N LEU A 6 3.69 -13.87 25.72
CA LEU A 6 2.83 -14.80 26.50
C LEU A 6 2.40 -14.23 27.86
N HIS A 7 3.05 -13.16 28.34
CA HIS A 7 2.76 -12.54 29.63
C HIS A 7 1.83 -11.34 29.51
N ILE A 8 1.49 -10.93 28.29
CA ILE A 8 0.52 -9.85 28.07
C ILE A 8 -0.88 -10.50 28.10
N PRO A 9 -1.77 -10.07 29.01
CA PRO A 9 -3.16 -10.50 29.03
C PRO A 9 -3.84 -10.31 27.67
N ALA A 10 -4.70 -11.27 27.29
CA ALA A 10 -5.33 -11.28 25.98
C ALA A 10 -6.21 -10.03 25.74
N ASP A 11 -6.87 -9.52 26.78
CA ASP A 11 -7.66 -8.30 26.77
C ASP A 11 -6.83 -7.04 26.46
N ILE A 12 -5.58 -6.99 26.91
CA ILE A 12 -4.66 -5.90 26.57
C ILE A 12 -4.27 -5.99 25.09
N ILE A 13 -3.98 -7.19 24.58
CA ILE A 13 -3.67 -7.37 23.16
C ILE A 13 -4.87 -6.98 22.30
N GLU A 14 -6.07 -7.42 22.67
CA GLU A 14 -7.31 -7.06 22.00
C GLU A 14 -7.52 -5.54 21.99
N THR A 15 -7.36 -4.89 23.14
CA THR A 15 -7.46 -3.43 23.25
C THR A 15 -6.44 -2.72 22.34
N ILE A 16 -5.20 -3.20 22.29
CA ILE A 16 -4.18 -2.63 21.40
C ILE A 16 -4.60 -2.81 19.94
N VAL A 17 -5.05 -3.99 19.54
CA VAL A 17 -5.46 -4.27 18.15
C VAL A 17 -6.68 -3.43 17.75
N GLU A 18 -7.64 -3.25 18.64
CA GLU A 18 -8.83 -2.41 18.42
C GLU A 18 -8.46 -0.93 18.20
N ASN A 19 -7.46 -0.42 18.93
CA ASN A 19 -7.13 1.01 18.92
C ASN A 19 -5.95 1.39 18.00
N ALA A 20 -5.03 0.47 17.72
CA ALA A 20 -3.82 0.75 16.94
C ALA A 20 -4.09 0.84 15.43
N PHE A 21 -5.16 0.20 14.97
CA PHE A 21 -5.53 0.16 13.56
C PHE A 21 -6.91 0.74 13.38
N GLU A 22 -7.07 1.62 12.41
CA GLU A 22 -8.37 2.19 12.08
C GLU A 22 -9.30 1.07 11.61
N TRP A 23 -8.93 0.34 10.55
CA TRP A 23 -9.65 -0.86 10.14
C TRP A 23 -8.71 -2.04 9.99
N LEU A 24 -9.03 -3.14 10.69
CA LEU A 24 -8.24 -4.36 10.68
C LEU A 24 -9.14 -5.59 10.54
N VAL A 25 -8.69 -6.53 9.72
CA VAL A 25 -9.30 -7.85 9.55
C VAL A 25 -8.21 -8.93 9.54
N VAL A 26 -8.52 -10.08 10.11
CA VAL A 26 -7.68 -11.29 10.04
C VAL A 26 -8.50 -12.41 9.46
N VAL A 27 -7.92 -13.13 8.51
CA VAL A 27 -8.52 -14.31 7.88
C VAL A 27 -7.64 -15.54 8.09
N ASP A 28 -8.27 -16.71 8.14
CA ASP A 28 -7.56 -17.98 8.04
C ASP A 28 -7.05 -18.24 6.61
N ARG A 29 -6.40 -19.39 6.41
CA ARG A 29 -5.87 -19.81 5.10
C ARG A 29 -6.96 -20.00 4.03
N GLU A 30 -8.20 -20.30 4.43
CA GLU A 30 -9.34 -20.43 3.53
C GLU A 30 -9.98 -19.08 3.19
N GLY A 31 -9.51 -17.98 3.78
CA GLY A 31 -10.08 -16.65 3.59
C GLY A 31 -11.32 -16.38 4.45
N ARG A 32 -11.57 -17.19 5.49
CA ARG A 32 -12.66 -16.95 6.45
C ARG A 32 -12.20 -15.98 7.53
N ILE A 33 -13.05 -15.03 7.89
CA ILE A 33 -12.73 -14.02 8.89
C ILE A 33 -12.64 -14.67 10.27
N ILE A 34 -11.50 -14.54 10.94
CA ILE A 34 -11.28 -15.01 12.31
C ILE A 34 -11.22 -13.87 13.33
N TYR A 35 -10.98 -12.63 12.87
CA TYR A 35 -11.05 -11.43 13.68
C TYR A 35 -11.32 -10.20 12.79
N ILE A 36 -12.07 -9.24 13.30
CA ILE A 36 -12.28 -7.93 12.68
C ILE A 36 -12.51 -6.90 13.79
N ASN A 37 -11.80 -5.77 13.73
CA ASN A 37 -11.90 -4.72 14.75
C ASN A 37 -13.21 -3.93 14.61
N HIS A 38 -13.56 -3.13 15.62
CA HIS A 38 -14.93 -2.60 15.79
C HIS A 38 -15.21 -1.53 14.76
N ASN A 39 -14.25 -0.62 14.63
CA ASN A 39 -14.25 0.45 13.65
C ASN A 39 -14.47 -0.08 12.22
N TYR A 40 -13.93 -1.26 11.87
CA TYR A 40 -14.14 -1.81 10.53
C TYR A 40 -15.55 -2.37 10.36
N CYS A 41 -16.09 -3.04 11.38
CA CYS A 41 -17.50 -3.45 11.39
C CYS A 41 -18.44 -2.26 11.24
N GLU A 42 -18.20 -1.17 11.97
CA GLU A 42 -18.99 0.06 11.88
C GLU A 42 -18.94 0.65 10.46
N PHE A 43 -17.74 0.76 9.87
CA PHE A 43 -17.60 1.26 8.50
C PHE A 43 -18.33 0.37 7.47
N LEU A 44 -18.22 -0.95 7.61
CA LEU A 44 -18.88 -1.91 6.72
C LEU A 44 -20.38 -2.03 6.99
N GLU A 45 -20.88 -1.50 8.11
CA GLU A 45 -22.27 -1.64 8.59
C GLU A 45 -22.67 -3.12 8.77
N VAL A 46 -21.78 -3.91 9.39
CA VAL A 46 -22.00 -5.34 9.65
C VAL A 46 -21.92 -5.67 11.14
N ASN A 47 -22.66 -6.69 11.56
CA ASN A 47 -22.53 -7.25 12.89
C ASN A 47 -21.26 -8.12 12.98
N ARG A 48 -20.44 -7.95 14.03
CA ARG A 48 -19.17 -8.68 14.19
C ARG A 48 -19.42 -10.18 14.35
N GLU A 49 -20.33 -10.56 15.23
CA GLU A 49 -20.61 -11.96 15.57
C GLU A 49 -21.08 -12.76 14.35
N GLU A 50 -21.89 -12.14 13.48
CA GLU A 50 -22.33 -12.73 12.20
C GLU A 50 -21.25 -12.71 11.12
N THR A 51 -20.24 -11.85 11.25
CA THR A 51 -19.14 -11.70 10.29
C THR A 51 -18.05 -12.76 10.49
N ILE A 52 -17.77 -13.15 11.74
CA ILE A 52 -16.79 -14.19 12.03
C ILE A 52 -17.20 -15.52 11.39
N GLY A 53 -16.26 -16.19 10.73
CA GLY A 53 -16.46 -17.47 10.03
C GLY A 53 -16.95 -17.34 8.58
N ARG A 54 -17.45 -16.17 8.16
CA ARG A 54 -17.82 -15.90 6.77
C ARG A 54 -16.59 -15.71 5.90
N HIS A 55 -16.72 -16.05 4.62
CA HIS A 55 -15.64 -15.79 3.67
C HIS A 55 -15.50 -14.29 3.43
N VAL A 56 -14.27 -13.78 3.43
CA VAL A 56 -13.98 -12.35 3.41
C VAL A 56 -14.58 -11.62 2.20
N THR A 57 -14.72 -12.30 1.06
CA THR A 57 -15.33 -11.73 -0.17
C THR A 57 -16.83 -11.50 -0.07
N GLU A 58 -17.50 -12.09 0.92
CA GLU A 58 -18.94 -11.86 1.17
C GLU A 58 -19.18 -10.64 2.05
N VAL A 59 -18.13 -10.10 2.66
CA VAL A 59 -18.20 -9.04 3.69
C VAL A 59 -17.50 -7.77 3.20
N ILE A 60 -16.34 -7.92 2.57
CA ILE A 60 -15.51 -6.79 2.15
C ILE A 60 -15.43 -6.75 0.62
N GLU A 61 -15.97 -5.67 0.05
CA GLU A 61 -15.96 -5.41 -1.39
C GLU A 61 -14.52 -5.37 -1.95
N ASN A 62 -14.30 -6.00 -3.10
CA ASN A 62 -13.02 -5.99 -3.83
C ASN A 62 -11.80 -6.43 -3.00
N THR A 63 -12.03 -7.20 -1.92
CA THR A 63 -10.94 -7.70 -1.07
C THR A 63 -10.10 -8.76 -1.78
N ARG A 64 -8.80 -8.75 -1.49
CA ARG A 64 -7.85 -9.78 -1.94
C ARG A 64 -7.22 -10.56 -0.79
N MET A 65 -7.79 -10.45 0.42
CA MET A 65 -7.28 -11.13 1.61
C MET A 65 -7.19 -12.66 1.43
N HIS A 66 -8.18 -13.28 0.79
CA HIS A 66 -8.19 -14.71 0.47
C HIS A 66 -7.04 -15.10 -0.48
N ILE A 67 -6.66 -14.24 -1.42
CA ILE A 67 -5.54 -14.47 -2.34
C ILE A 67 -4.23 -14.42 -1.57
N VAL A 68 -4.03 -13.44 -0.69
CA VAL A 68 -2.82 -13.32 0.13
C VAL A 68 -2.70 -14.50 1.10
N ALA A 69 -3.81 -14.91 1.72
CA ALA A 69 -3.85 -16.08 2.62
C ALA A 69 -3.52 -17.40 1.90
N GLN A 70 -3.86 -17.53 0.61
CA GLN A 70 -3.55 -18.73 -0.18
C GLN A 70 -2.15 -18.70 -0.77
N THR A 71 -1.71 -17.55 -1.30
CA THR A 71 -0.47 -17.43 -2.06
C THR A 71 0.75 -17.14 -1.19
N GLY A 72 0.55 -16.56 -0.01
CA GLY A 72 1.65 -16.08 0.83
C GLY A 72 2.40 -14.88 0.24
N LYS A 73 1.83 -14.21 -0.77
CA LYS A 73 2.42 -12.99 -1.35
C LYS A 73 1.74 -11.77 -0.73
N GLU A 74 2.52 -10.95 -0.03
CA GLU A 74 2.04 -9.71 0.54
C GLU A 74 1.63 -8.69 -0.53
N GLU A 75 0.62 -7.89 -0.22
CA GLU A 75 0.16 -6.78 -1.05
C GLU A 75 0.15 -5.53 -0.17
N LEU A 76 1.08 -4.60 -0.43
CA LEU A 76 1.29 -3.41 0.38
C LEU A 76 0.86 -2.15 -0.37
N ALA A 77 0.23 -1.23 0.35
CA ALA A 77 -0.27 0.04 -0.15
C ALA A 77 -1.16 -0.09 -1.41
N ASP A 78 -1.92 -1.17 -1.51
CA ASP A 78 -2.76 -1.47 -2.66
C ASP A 78 -4.06 -0.66 -2.62
N LEU A 79 -4.54 -0.25 -3.79
CA LEU A 79 -5.76 0.54 -3.91
C LEU A 79 -6.97 -0.38 -3.88
N GLN A 80 -7.87 -0.20 -2.91
CA GLN A 80 -9.10 -0.97 -2.81
C GLN A 80 -10.32 -0.03 -2.79
N PHE A 81 -11.32 -0.35 -3.62
CA PHE A 81 -12.57 0.39 -3.65
C PHE A 81 -13.60 -0.28 -2.74
N ILE A 82 -14.10 0.44 -1.75
CA ILE A 82 -15.06 -0.06 -0.76
C ILE A 82 -16.09 1.04 -0.48
N LYS A 83 -17.39 0.75 -0.63
CA LYS A 83 -18.49 1.68 -0.29
C LYS A 83 -18.31 3.06 -0.93
N GLY A 84 -17.99 3.10 -2.22
CA GLY A 84 -17.89 4.35 -2.98
C GLY A 84 -16.56 5.11 -2.82
N ASN A 85 -15.61 4.60 -2.03
CA ASN A 85 -14.37 5.31 -1.70
C ASN A 85 -13.15 4.45 -2.03
N TYR A 86 -12.08 5.12 -2.47
CA TYR A 86 -10.77 4.50 -2.66
C TYR A 86 -9.97 4.54 -1.35
N MET A 87 -9.57 3.36 -0.90
CA MET A 87 -8.80 3.14 0.33
C MET A 87 -7.44 2.56 0.01
N ILE A 88 -6.50 2.69 0.96
CA ILE A 88 -5.25 1.95 0.93
C ILE A 88 -5.38 0.72 1.80
N ALA A 89 -5.12 -0.44 1.21
CA ALA A 89 -5.08 -1.71 1.90
C ALA A 89 -3.63 -2.24 1.99
N ASN A 90 -3.23 -2.70 3.18
CA ASN A 90 -2.09 -3.59 3.35
C ASN A 90 -2.62 -4.98 3.69
N ARG A 91 -2.03 -6.01 3.10
CA ARG A 91 -2.42 -7.41 3.28
C ARG A 91 -1.16 -8.24 3.45
N VAL A 92 -0.97 -8.80 4.62
CA VAL A 92 0.28 -9.47 5.00
C VAL A 92 -0.04 -10.91 5.43
N PRO A 93 0.59 -11.92 4.80
CA PRO A 93 0.43 -13.30 5.20
C PRO A 93 1.13 -13.56 6.53
N ILE A 94 0.50 -14.36 7.38
CA ILE A 94 1.06 -14.85 8.63
C ILE A 94 1.66 -16.22 8.35
N ILE A 95 2.99 -16.29 8.36
CA ILE A 95 3.75 -17.49 8.02
C ILE A 95 4.33 -18.10 9.29
N LYS A 96 4.09 -19.40 9.51
CA LYS A 96 4.66 -20.17 10.61
C LYS A 96 5.26 -21.45 10.06
N ASN A 97 6.51 -21.73 10.41
CA ASN A 97 7.25 -22.91 9.94
C ASN A 97 7.28 -23.06 8.41
N GLY A 98 7.28 -21.95 7.67
CA GLY A 98 7.29 -21.95 6.20
C GLY A 98 5.92 -22.09 5.54
N GLU A 99 4.84 -22.25 6.32
CA GLU A 99 3.47 -22.35 5.81
C GLU A 99 2.66 -21.10 6.16
N VAL A 100 1.84 -20.65 5.21
CA VAL A 100 0.86 -19.59 5.47
C VAL A 100 -0.27 -20.18 6.31
N ILE A 101 -0.46 -19.65 7.52
CA ILE A 101 -1.50 -20.11 8.44
C ILE A 101 -2.70 -19.16 8.52
N ALA A 102 -2.49 -17.90 8.15
CA ALA A 102 -3.50 -16.83 8.17
C ALA A 102 -3.00 -15.65 7.33
N ALA A 103 -3.81 -14.60 7.21
CA ALA A 103 -3.37 -13.29 6.75
C ALA A 103 -4.08 -12.20 7.56
N PHE A 104 -3.41 -11.08 7.81
CA PHE A 104 -4.05 -9.89 8.36
C PHE A 104 -4.01 -8.76 7.33
N GLY A 105 -5.05 -7.93 7.35
CA GLY A 105 -5.18 -6.78 6.49
C GLY A 105 -5.52 -5.55 7.30
N THR A 106 -4.93 -4.43 6.91
CA THR A 106 -5.28 -3.11 7.44
C THR A 106 -5.75 -2.23 6.30
N VAL A 107 -6.77 -1.42 6.57
CA VAL A 107 -7.29 -0.46 5.61
C VAL A 107 -7.37 0.89 6.32
N PHE A 108 -7.01 1.95 5.60
CA PHE A 108 -7.18 3.30 6.09
C PHE A 108 -7.56 4.21 4.94
N PHE A 109 -8.28 5.27 5.26
CA PHE A 109 -8.46 6.37 4.33
C PHE A 109 -7.11 7.00 4.06
N ARG A 110 -6.81 7.19 2.79
CA ARG A 110 -5.84 8.22 2.43
C ARG A 110 -6.59 9.54 2.54
N ASP A 111 -6.14 10.47 3.37
CA ASP A 111 -6.62 11.85 3.25
C ASP A 111 -6.39 12.27 1.80
N THR A 112 -7.49 12.33 1.04
CA THR A 112 -7.47 12.59 -0.39
C THR A 112 -6.91 13.99 -0.64
N GLN A 113 -7.03 14.91 0.32
CA GLN A 113 -6.47 16.26 0.22
C GLN A 113 -4.95 16.25 0.41
N GLU A 114 -4.41 15.53 1.39
CA GLU A 114 -2.96 15.45 1.58
C GLU A 114 -2.28 14.67 0.45
N TRP A 115 -2.89 13.58 -0.02
CA TRP A 115 -2.37 12.86 -1.17
C TRP A 115 -2.50 13.65 -2.47
N MET A 116 -3.63 14.32 -2.73
CA MET A 116 -3.75 15.19 -3.91
C MET A 116 -2.78 16.38 -3.83
N LYS A 117 -2.53 16.94 -2.64
CA LYS A 117 -1.51 17.98 -2.44
C LYS A 117 -0.11 17.44 -2.72
N MET A 118 0.22 16.24 -2.24
CA MET A 118 1.53 15.63 -2.47
C MET A 118 1.70 15.17 -3.94
N ASP A 119 0.71 14.54 -4.54
CA ASP A 119 0.69 14.13 -5.96
C ASP A 119 0.75 15.36 -6.89
N SER A 120 -0.01 16.42 -6.62
CA SER A 120 0.08 17.65 -7.38
C SER A 120 1.43 18.34 -7.21
N HIS A 121 2.01 18.34 -6.00
CA HIS A 121 3.34 18.88 -5.75
C HIS A 121 4.40 18.08 -6.50
N VAL A 122 4.41 16.75 -6.38
CA VAL A 122 5.32 15.83 -7.09
C VAL A 122 5.16 15.97 -8.61
N LYS A 123 3.94 15.93 -9.14
CA LYS A 123 3.68 16.17 -10.58
C LYS A 123 4.19 17.53 -11.01
N SER A 124 3.97 18.58 -10.24
CA SER A 124 4.45 19.93 -10.58
C SER A 124 5.98 20.01 -10.62
N LEU A 125 6.68 19.33 -9.69
CA LEU A 125 8.14 19.24 -9.68
C LEU A 125 8.65 18.45 -10.88
N LEU A 126 8.05 17.30 -11.17
CA LEU A 126 8.39 16.49 -12.34
C LEU A 126 8.17 17.25 -13.66
N THR A 127 7.04 17.95 -13.82
CA THR A 127 6.76 18.79 -14.99
C THR A 127 7.77 19.94 -15.10
N ARG A 128 8.19 20.53 -13.98
CA ARG A 128 9.25 21.57 -13.99
C ARG A 128 10.62 21.00 -14.35
N MET A 129 10.90 19.74 -14.03
CA MET A 129 12.15 19.06 -14.37
C MET A 129 12.21 18.51 -15.80
N GLN A 130 11.06 18.18 -16.41
CA GLN A 130 10.97 17.72 -17.80
C GLN A 130 11.78 18.55 -18.81
N PRO A 131 11.68 19.89 -18.85
CA PRO A 131 12.47 20.69 -19.79
C PRO A 131 13.99 20.63 -19.53
N TYR A 132 14.42 20.37 -18.29
CA TYR A 132 15.85 20.21 -17.97
C TYR A 132 16.38 18.85 -18.43
N ILE A 133 15.60 17.78 -18.25
CA ILE A 133 15.93 16.44 -18.76
C ILE A 133 15.98 16.46 -20.29
N GLN A 134 15.01 17.12 -20.95
CA GLN A 134 14.99 17.27 -22.40
C GLN A 134 16.16 18.13 -22.91
N LYS A 135 16.58 19.17 -22.19
CA LYS A 135 17.78 19.96 -22.54
C LYS A 135 19.09 19.19 -22.38
N ILE A 136 19.16 18.25 -21.44
CA ILE A 136 20.33 17.36 -21.30
C ILE A 136 20.39 16.38 -22.46
N ASP A 137 19.24 15.85 -22.90
CA ASP A 137 19.14 14.92 -24.01
C ASP A 137 19.25 15.61 -25.39
N SER A 138 18.86 16.89 -25.48
CA SER A 138 19.05 17.76 -26.64
C SER A 138 20.32 18.60 -26.57
N GLY A 139 21.24 18.26 -25.66
CA GLY A 139 22.58 18.83 -25.61
C GLY A 139 23.20 18.64 -26.99
N VAL A 140 23.28 19.74 -27.75
CA VAL A 140 23.73 19.70 -29.14
C VAL A 140 25.08 19.01 -29.17
N LYS A 141 25.17 17.93 -29.93
CA LYS A 141 26.43 17.25 -30.24
C LYS A 141 27.24 18.16 -31.17
N TYR A 142 27.73 19.27 -30.65
CA TYR A 142 28.77 20.01 -31.34
C TYR A 142 30.05 19.19 -31.23
N THR A 143 30.56 18.79 -32.38
CA THR A 143 31.90 18.24 -32.50
C THR A 143 32.87 19.39 -32.77
N LEU A 144 34.17 19.19 -32.53
CA LEU A 144 35.17 20.23 -32.80
C LEU A 144 35.16 20.70 -34.28
N ASP A 145 34.60 19.88 -35.17
CA ASP A 145 34.41 20.18 -36.60
C ASP A 145 33.34 21.25 -36.87
N ASP A 146 32.43 21.52 -35.92
CA ASP A 146 31.38 22.56 -36.06
C ASP A 146 31.91 23.97 -35.75
N ILE A 147 33.13 24.07 -35.24
CA ILE A 147 33.84 25.35 -35.04
C ILE A 147 34.57 25.69 -36.35
N LEU A 148 33.84 26.15 -37.36
CA LEU A 148 34.44 26.71 -38.57
C LEU A 148 35.03 28.10 -38.25
N GLY A 149 36.34 28.14 -38.01
CA GLY A 149 37.09 29.39 -37.86
C GLY A 149 37.43 29.98 -39.23
N GLU A 150 36.89 31.16 -39.55
CA GLU A 150 37.25 31.89 -40.78
C GLU A 150 38.54 32.73 -40.64
N SER A 151 39.18 32.72 -39.46
CA SER A 151 40.43 33.46 -39.25
C SER A 151 41.61 32.71 -39.85
N GLN A 152 42.42 33.41 -40.64
CA GLN A 152 43.62 32.89 -41.30
C GLN A 152 44.65 32.30 -40.32
N GLN A 153 44.56 32.62 -39.03
CA GLN A 153 45.43 32.10 -37.95
C GLN A 153 44.97 30.73 -37.40
N ILE A 154 43.74 30.30 -37.71
CA ILE A 154 43.18 29.03 -37.23
C ILE A 154 43.41 27.89 -38.22
N ILE A 155 43.65 28.21 -39.50
CA ILE A 155 43.78 27.24 -40.62
C ILE A 155 45.26 26.83 -40.87
N SER A 156 46.20 27.29 -40.04
CA SER A 156 47.64 26.99 -40.20
C SER A 156 48.14 25.86 -39.30
#